data_AF-A0A929D066-F1
#
_entry.id   AF-A0A929D066-F1
#
_cell.length_a   1.000
_cell.length_b   1.000
_cell.length_c   1.000
_cell.angle_alpha   90.00
_cell.angle_beta   90.00
_cell.angle_gamma   90.00
#
_symmetry.space_group_name_H-M   'P 1'
#
loop_
_entity.id
_entity.type
_entity.pdbx_description
1 polymer ?
#
loop_
_entity_poly.entity_id
_entity_poly.type
_entity_poly.pdbx_seq_one_letter_code
_entity_poly.pdbx_strand_id
1 'polypeptide(L)'
;DKCGNINSTEIPGELYLLGSGGANDVASAASEVVVLVHQSRGRYLEQVPYITCPGERVSTLVSTMGVFEKLGDDREFTLTECFADPKLPTMEKKINQIKESCSWELKVSPRVKEVSPPTEEELMQLRLFDPKRYFLT
;
A
#
# COMPACT_ATOMS: atom_id res chain seq x y z
N ASP A 1 -0.73 4.05 8.36
CA ASP A 1 -1.42 3.18 9.33
C ASP A 1 -2.75 2.74 8.73
N LYS A 2 -3.63 2.14 9.52
CA LYS A 2 -4.93 1.64 9.03
C LYS A 2 -5.83 2.72 8.39
N CYS A 3 -5.64 3.99 8.74
CA CYS A 3 -6.40 5.12 8.21
C CYS A 3 -5.66 5.90 7.10
N GLY A 4 -4.48 5.44 6.68
CA GLY A 4 -3.67 6.10 5.65
C GLY A 4 -2.70 7.15 6.18
N ASN A 5 -2.58 7.38 7.49
CA ASN A 5 -1.57 8.31 7.98
C ASN A 5 -0.16 7.77 7.71
N ILE A 6 0.75 8.63 7.31
CA ILE A 6 2.10 8.25 6.89
C ILE A 6 3.10 8.83 7.87
N ASN A 7 4.11 8.03 8.21
CA ASN A 7 5.28 8.47 8.94
C ASN A 7 6.52 8.37 8.06
N SER A 8 7.15 9.51 7.82
CA SER A 8 8.50 9.62 7.27
C SER A 8 9.35 10.60 8.06
N THR A 9 8.97 10.95 9.30
CA THR A 9 9.68 11.94 10.14
C THR A 9 10.49 11.28 11.24
N GLU A 10 9.91 10.39 12.03
CA GLU A 10 10.58 9.91 13.26
C GLU A 10 10.08 8.55 13.73
N ILE A 11 11.00 7.70 14.17
CA ILE A 11 10.71 6.54 15.02
C ILE A 11 11.17 6.91 16.44
N PRO A 12 10.25 7.19 17.38
CA PRO A 12 10.59 7.74 18.68
C PRO A 12 11.60 6.90 19.45
N GLY A 13 12.65 7.54 19.94
CA GLY A 13 13.71 6.87 20.71
C GLY A 13 14.67 6.02 19.88
N GLU A 14 14.47 5.93 18.56
CA GLU A 14 15.34 5.17 17.66
C GLU A 14 16.07 6.06 16.66
N LEU A 15 15.34 6.73 15.76
CA LEU A 15 15.94 7.54 14.69
C LEU A 15 14.98 8.56 14.06
N TYR A 16 15.55 9.64 13.54
CA TYR A 16 14.87 10.53 12.61
C TYR A 16 14.97 10.00 11.18
N LEU A 17 13.85 10.08 10.47
CA LEU A 17 13.72 9.72 9.07
C LEU A 17 13.96 10.96 8.18
N LEU A 18 13.78 10.80 6.88
CA LEU A 18 14.09 11.83 5.86
C LEU A 18 13.18 13.09 5.93
N GLY A 19 12.12 13.06 6.74
CA GLY A 19 11.12 14.12 6.85
C GLY A 19 10.00 13.98 5.81
N SER A 20 9.11 14.97 5.77
CA SER A 20 7.98 14.99 4.84
C SER A 20 8.38 15.29 3.40
N GLY A 21 9.45 16.08 3.20
CA GLY A 21 9.61 16.82 1.94
C GLY A 21 8.31 17.54 1.59
N GLY A 22 7.88 17.46 0.32
CA GLY A 22 6.58 17.95 -0.14
C GLY A 22 5.43 16.93 -0.03
N ALA A 23 5.66 15.75 0.57
CA ALA A 23 4.63 14.71 0.64
C ALA A 23 3.43 15.12 1.50
N ASN A 24 3.64 15.94 2.54
CA ASN A 24 2.53 16.45 3.35
C ASN A 24 1.66 17.40 2.52
N ASP A 25 2.24 18.32 1.75
CA ASP A 25 1.48 19.24 0.90
C ASP A 25 0.58 18.47 -0.08
N VAL A 26 1.11 17.41 -0.69
CA VAL A 26 0.34 16.51 -1.57
C VAL A 26 -0.79 15.82 -0.81
N ALA A 27 -0.50 15.18 0.33
CA ALA A 27 -1.51 14.51 1.16
C ALA A 27 -2.61 15.47 1.66
N SER A 28 -2.23 16.73 1.89
CA SER A 28 -3.07 17.77 2.45
C SER A 28 -3.83 18.60 1.40
N ALA A 29 -3.50 18.51 0.12
CA ALA A 29 -4.12 19.35 -0.92
C ALA A 29 -4.60 18.62 -2.17
N ALA A 30 -4.07 17.42 -2.49
CA ALA A 30 -4.51 16.66 -3.65
C ALA A 30 -6.01 16.31 -3.55
N SER A 31 -6.68 16.03 -4.66
CA SER A 31 -8.07 15.52 -4.62
C SER A 31 -8.12 14.09 -4.12
N GLU A 32 -7.09 13.30 -4.43
CA GLU A 32 -6.95 11.89 -4.09
C GLU A 32 -5.46 11.54 -4.02
N VAL A 33 -5.10 10.63 -3.12
CA VAL A 33 -3.72 10.14 -2.95
C VAL A 33 -3.70 8.62 -2.98
N VAL A 34 -2.82 8.07 -3.82
CA VAL A 34 -2.44 6.66 -3.83
C VAL A 34 -1.05 6.53 -3.24
N VAL A 35 -0.87 5.61 -2.30
CA VAL A 35 0.41 5.36 -1.64
C VAL A 35 0.91 3.97 -2.01
N LEU A 36 2.20 3.85 -2.32
CA LEU A 36 2.87 2.58 -2.58
C LEU A 36 3.82 2.25 -1.44
N VAL A 37 3.62 1.10 -0.77
CA VAL A 37 4.46 0.69 0.36
C VAL A 37 4.73 -0.80 0.34
N HIS A 38 6.01 -1.18 0.43
CA HIS A 38 6.40 -2.57 0.64
C HIS A 38 5.70 -3.17 1.87
N GLN A 39 5.01 -4.30 1.69
CA GLN A 39 4.26 -4.96 2.75
C GLN A 39 5.21 -5.50 3.84
N SER A 40 5.05 -5.04 5.08
CA SER A 40 5.69 -5.64 6.25
C SER A 40 5.04 -5.16 7.54
N ARG A 41 5.13 -5.96 8.61
CA ARG A 41 4.57 -5.60 9.93
C ARG A 41 5.07 -4.25 10.46
N GLY A 42 6.34 -3.92 10.22
CA GLY A 42 6.95 -2.66 10.67
C GLY A 42 6.53 -1.43 9.87
N ARG A 43 5.90 -1.60 8.70
CA ARG A 43 5.39 -0.49 7.86
C ARG A 43 3.86 -0.39 7.92
N TYR A 44 3.19 -1.51 8.20
CA TYR A 44 1.74 -1.63 8.27
C TYR A 44 1.29 -1.63 9.73
N LEU A 45 1.44 -0.48 10.40
CA LEU A 45 1.11 -0.31 11.82
C LEU A 45 -0.36 0.07 12.02
N GLU A 46 -0.93 -0.31 13.17
CA GLU A 46 -2.28 0.13 13.57
C GLU A 46 -2.37 1.65 13.72
N GLN A 47 -1.35 2.26 14.31
CA GLN A 47 -1.17 3.70 14.35
C GLN A 47 0.31 4.02 14.12
N VAL A 48 0.60 5.01 13.30
CA VAL A 48 1.99 5.49 13.17
C VAL A 48 2.38 6.28 14.42
N PRO A 49 3.64 6.19 14.86
CA PRO A 49 4.09 6.90 16.07
C PRO A 49 4.22 8.42 15.86
N TYR A 50 4.27 8.86 14.60
CA TYR A 50 4.29 10.27 14.20
C TYR A 50 3.51 10.43 12.89
N ILE A 51 2.63 11.43 12.81
CA ILE A 51 1.87 11.72 11.58
C ILE A 51 2.64 12.78 10.78
N THR A 52 3.42 12.33 9.81
CA THR A 52 4.09 13.21 8.85
C THR A 52 3.13 13.72 7.79
N CYS A 53 2.25 12.84 7.30
CA CYS A 53 1.21 13.19 6.33
C CYS A 53 -0.14 12.65 6.82
N PRO A 54 -1.21 13.47 6.77
CA PRO A 54 -2.55 13.04 7.14
C PRO A 54 -3.10 12.02 6.14
N GLY A 55 -3.82 11.02 6.65
CA GLY A 55 -4.33 9.92 5.83
C GLY A 55 -5.66 10.17 5.13
N GLU A 56 -6.36 11.28 5.42
CA GLU A 56 -7.75 11.51 4.99
C GLU A 56 -7.95 11.29 3.49
N ARG A 57 -7.06 11.85 2.67
CA ARG A 57 -7.13 11.78 1.20
C ARG A 57 -6.42 10.57 0.60
N VAL A 58 -5.80 9.74 1.42
CA VAL A 58 -5.24 8.48 0.96
C VAL A 58 -6.38 7.50 0.78
N SER A 59 -6.84 7.32 -0.45
CA SER A 59 -7.94 6.43 -0.82
C SER A 59 -7.45 5.00 -1.05
N THR A 60 -6.26 4.85 -1.63
CA THR A 60 -5.69 3.57 -2.04
C THR A 60 -4.27 3.40 -1.51
N LEU A 61 -4.00 2.22 -0.97
CA LEU A 61 -2.68 1.74 -0.60
C LEU A 61 -2.36 0.53 -1.46
N VAL A 62 -1.32 0.63 -2.29
CA VAL A 62 -0.81 -0.47 -3.10
C VAL A 62 0.43 -1.05 -2.41
N SER A 63 0.38 -2.33 -2.10
CA SER A 63 1.51 -3.05 -1.49
C SER A 63 2.22 -3.94 -2.49
N THR A 64 3.26 -4.64 -2.03
CA THR A 64 3.89 -5.72 -2.82
C THR A 64 3.06 -7.00 -2.89
N MET A 65 1.96 -7.10 -2.12
CA MET A 65 1.13 -8.31 -2.01
C MET A 65 -0.34 -8.09 -2.44
N GLY A 66 -0.84 -6.86 -2.39
CA GLY A 66 -2.21 -6.55 -2.80
C GLY A 66 -2.54 -5.06 -2.81
N VAL A 67 -3.79 -4.77 -3.09
CA VAL A 67 -4.38 -3.42 -3.15
C VAL A 67 -5.41 -3.28 -2.03
N PHE A 68 -5.32 -2.17 -1.32
CA PHE A 68 -6.21 -1.83 -0.23
C PHE A 68 -6.88 -0.50 -0.52
N GLU A 69 -8.19 -0.43 -0.29
CA GLU A 69 -9.00 0.74 -0.61
C GLU A 69 -9.88 1.12 0.58
N LYS A 70 -10.14 2.41 0.73
CA LYS A 70 -11.22 2.91 1.59
C LYS A 70 -12.53 2.79 0.83
N LEU A 71 -13.51 2.09 1.40
CA LEU A 71 -14.77 1.77 0.73
C LEU A 71 -15.91 2.63 1.27
N GLY A 72 -16.56 3.40 0.39
CA GLY A 72 -17.63 4.32 0.81
C GLY A 72 -17.09 5.37 1.78
N ASP A 73 -17.73 5.52 2.93
CA ASP A 73 -17.34 6.48 3.98
C ASP A 73 -16.39 5.88 5.03
N ASP A 74 -15.90 4.64 4.83
CA ASP A 74 -14.95 4.01 5.77
C ASP A 74 -13.62 4.75 5.76
N ARG A 75 -13.11 5.05 6.96
CA ARG A 75 -11.79 5.66 7.14
C ARG A 75 -10.64 4.65 7.10
N GLU A 76 -10.95 3.38 7.29
CA GLU A 76 -9.96 2.30 7.35
C GLU A 76 -9.85 1.58 6.01
N PHE A 77 -8.63 1.13 5.69
CA PHE A 77 -8.39 0.33 4.51
C PHE A 77 -9.02 -1.06 4.58
N THR A 78 -9.58 -1.50 3.46
CA THR A 78 -10.05 -2.85 3.20
C THR A 78 -9.25 -3.47 2.08
N LEU A 79 -8.78 -4.70 2.24
CA LEU A 79 -8.13 -5.47 1.17
C LEU A 79 -9.15 -5.80 0.08
N THR A 80 -8.92 -5.32 -1.14
CA THR A 80 -9.83 -5.49 -2.29
C THR A 80 -9.22 -6.38 -3.38
N GLU A 81 -7.91 -6.32 -3.59
CA GLU A 81 -7.24 -7.15 -4.58
C GLU A 81 -5.94 -7.77 -4.02
N CYS A 82 -5.63 -8.98 -4.46
CA CYS A 82 -4.37 -9.66 -4.16
C CYS A 82 -3.55 -9.86 -5.44
N PHE A 83 -2.23 -9.68 -5.38
CA PHE A 83 -1.38 -9.99 -6.52
C PHE A 83 -1.20 -11.52 -6.69
N ALA A 84 -0.85 -11.92 -7.91
CA ALA A 84 -0.47 -13.29 -8.21
C ALA A 84 0.86 -13.64 -7.50
N ASP A 85 0.89 -14.75 -6.77
CA ASP A 85 2.12 -15.31 -6.18
C ASP A 85 2.14 -16.83 -6.44
N PRO A 86 3.11 -17.33 -7.21
CA PRO A 86 3.26 -18.76 -7.48
C PRO A 86 3.40 -19.64 -6.24
N LYS A 87 3.89 -19.08 -5.12
CA LYS A 87 4.05 -19.80 -3.84
C LYS A 87 2.74 -19.90 -3.07
N LEU A 88 1.77 -19.03 -3.36
CA LEU A 88 0.49 -18.93 -2.67
C LEU A 88 -0.65 -19.15 -3.68
N PRO A 89 -0.93 -20.41 -4.05
CA PRO A 89 -1.86 -20.71 -5.15
C PRO A 89 -3.32 -20.43 -4.83
N THR A 90 -3.69 -20.24 -3.56
CA THR A 90 -5.08 -20.00 -3.14
C THR A 90 -5.26 -18.60 -2.58
N MET A 91 -6.42 -18.00 -2.83
CA MET A 91 -6.76 -16.67 -2.32
C MET A 91 -6.69 -16.60 -0.79
N GLU A 92 -7.14 -17.65 -0.11
CA GLU A 92 -7.07 -17.75 1.36
C GLU A 92 -5.62 -17.64 1.88
N LYS A 93 -4.68 -18.36 1.26
CA LYS A 93 -3.26 -18.30 1.66
C LYS A 93 -2.67 -16.92 1.42
N LYS A 94 -3.04 -16.24 0.33
CA LYS A 94 -2.62 -14.86 0.05
C LYS A 94 -3.14 -13.90 1.12
N ILE A 95 -4.43 -13.98 1.45
CA ILE A 95 -5.04 -13.15 2.49
C ILE A 95 -4.37 -13.39 3.85
N ASN A 96 -4.13 -14.66 4.21
CA ASN A 96 -3.47 -14.98 5.48
C ASN A 96 -2.05 -14.42 5.54
N GLN A 97 -1.26 -14.55 4.47
CA GLN A 97 0.08 -13.97 4.40
C GLN A 97 0.06 -12.43 4.55
N ILE A 98 -0.91 -11.76 3.92
CA ILE A 98 -1.09 -10.31 4.04
C ILE A 98 -1.43 -9.93 5.49
N LYS A 99 -2.38 -10.65 6.11
CA LYS A 99 -2.76 -10.46 7.52
C LYS A 99 -1.58 -10.64 8.47
N GLU A 100 -0.77 -11.68 8.27
CA GLU A 100 0.45 -11.91 9.07
C GLU A 100 1.49 -10.79 8.90
N SER A 101 1.47 -10.12 7.75
CA SER A 101 2.36 -9.00 7.40
C SER A 101 1.75 -7.63 7.71
N CYS A 102 0.67 -7.59 8.49
CA CYS A 102 -0.11 -6.41 8.83
C CYS A 102 -0.29 -6.35 10.35
N SER A 103 -0.02 -5.22 10.98
CA SER A 103 -0.05 -5.08 12.45
C SER A 103 -1.36 -4.52 12.98
N TRP A 104 -2.42 -4.52 12.18
CA TRP A 104 -3.79 -4.21 12.61
C TRP A 104 -4.76 -5.28 12.10
N GLU A 105 -5.96 -5.29 12.68
CA GLU A 105 -7.02 -6.19 12.24
C GLU A 105 -7.55 -5.78 10.86
N LEU A 106 -7.00 -6.41 9.82
CA LEU A 106 -7.27 -6.06 8.43
C LEU A 106 -8.68 -6.49 8.00
N LYS A 107 -9.49 -5.50 7.59
CA LYS A 107 -10.73 -5.71 6.85
C LYS A 107 -10.44 -6.33 5.48
N VAL A 108 -11.19 -7.34 5.09
CA VAL A 108 -11.08 -8.01 3.79
C VAL A 108 -12.44 -7.95 3.09
N SER A 109 -12.43 -7.51 1.82
CA SER A 109 -13.64 -7.45 1.02
C SER A 109 -14.21 -8.86 0.79
N PRO A 110 -15.54 -9.07 0.89
CA PRO A 110 -16.15 -10.35 0.53
C PRO A 110 -16.03 -10.67 -0.96
N ARG A 111 -15.66 -9.67 -1.78
CA ARG A 111 -15.41 -9.80 -3.22
C ARG A 111 -13.94 -9.64 -3.57
N VAL A 112 -13.04 -9.90 -2.62
CA VAL A 112 -11.59 -9.87 -2.86
C VAL A 112 -11.27 -10.77 -4.05
N LYS A 113 -10.52 -10.21 -4.99
CA LYS A 113 -10.17 -10.87 -6.26
C LYS A 113 -8.66 -10.82 -6.47
N GLU A 114 -8.22 -11.60 -7.45
CA GLU A 114 -6.84 -11.47 -7.93
C GLU A 114 -6.75 -10.33 -8.93
N VAL A 115 -5.67 -9.55 -8.86
CA VAL A 115 -5.38 -8.50 -9.85
C VAL A 115 -5.17 -9.15 -11.22
N SER A 116 -5.78 -8.59 -12.26
CA SER A 116 -5.58 -9.09 -13.62
C SER A 116 -4.13 -8.89 -14.08
N PRO A 117 -3.54 -9.85 -14.81
CA PRO A 117 -2.19 -9.67 -15.32
C PRO A 117 -2.15 -8.47 -16.28
N PRO A 118 -1.03 -7.73 -16.34
CA PRO A 118 -0.87 -6.65 -17.31
C PRO A 118 -1.03 -7.16 -18.74
N THR A 119 -1.62 -6.34 -19.58
CA THR A 119 -1.76 -6.61 -21.02
C THR A 119 -0.41 -6.56 -21.74
N GLU A 120 -0.34 -7.14 -22.94
CA GLU A 120 0.88 -7.10 -23.76
C GLU A 120 1.30 -5.66 -24.10
N GLU A 121 0.33 -4.76 -24.31
CA GLU A 121 0.58 -3.35 -24.60
C GLU A 121 1.19 -2.62 -23.38
N GLU A 122 0.62 -2.82 -22.18
CA GLU A 122 1.17 -2.26 -20.94
C GLU A 122 2.59 -2.77 -20.67
N LEU A 123 2.83 -4.07 -20.88
CA LEU A 123 4.16 -4.66 -20.74
C LEU A 123 5.16 -4.08 -21.75
N MET A 124 4.72 -3.87 -23.00
CA MET A 124 5.55 -3.23 -24.02
C MET A 124 5.91 -1.80 -23.62
N GLN A 125 4.94 -0.99 -23.19
CA GLN A 125 5.16 0.38 -22.75
C GLN A 125 6.11 0.44 -21.54
N LEU A 126 5.89 -0.40 -20.53
CA LEU A 126 6.78 -0.45 -19.36
C LEU A 126 8.22 -0.80 -19.76
N ARG A 127 8.42 -1.78 -20.63
CA ARG A 127 9.75 -2.17 -21.13
C ARG A 127 10.40 -1.07 -21.98
N LEU A 128 9.59 -0.25 -22.66
CA LEU A 128 10.06 0.91 -23.41
C LEU A 128 10.55 2.03 -22.48
N PHE A 129 9.83 2.28 -21.38
CA PHE A 129 10.21 3.30 -20.39
C PHE A 129 11.36 2.87 -19.48
N ASP A 130 11.51 1.57 -19.22
CA ASP A 130 12.60 0.99 -18.42
C ASP A 130 13.47 0.00 -19.23
N PRO A 131 14.17 0.46 -20.29
CA PRO A 131 14.94 -0.41 -21.17
C PRO A 131 16.12 -1.07 -20.46
N LYS A 132 16.57 -0.49 -19.34
CA LYS A 132 17.68 -1.00 -18.52
C LYS A 132 17.22 -1.87 -17.35
N ARG A 133 15.91 -2.05 -17.16
CA ARG A 133 15.31 -2.90 -16.13
C ARG A 133 15.70 -2.51 -14.71
N TYR A 134 15.70 -1.21 -14.40
CA TYR A 134 15.89 -0.75 -13.03
C TYR A 134 14.72 -1.08 -12.11
N PHE A 135 13.52 -1.21 -12.67
CA PHE A 135 12.28 -1.50 -11.95
C PHE A 135 11.66 -2.84 -12.38
N LEU A 136 11.85 -3.23 -13.64
CA LEU A 136 11.39 -4.53 -14.17
C LEU A 136 12.43 -5.63 -13.94
N THR A 137 12.52 -6.18 -12.72
CA THR A 137 13.42 -7.30 -12.39
C THR A 137 12.82 -8.66 -12.71
#